data_AF-A0A3S0DXN9-F1
#
_entry.id   AF-A0A3S0DXN9-F1
#
_cell.length_a   1.000
_cell.length_b   1.000
_cell.length_c   1.000
_cell.angle_alpha   90.00
_cell.angle_beta   90.00
_cell.angle_gamma   90.00
#
_symmetry.space_group_name_H-M   'P 1'
#
loop_
_entity.id
_entity.type
_entity.pdbx_description
1 polymer ?
#
loop_
_entity_poly.entity_id
_entity_poly.type
_entity_poly.pdbx_seq_one_letter_code
_entity_poly.pdbx_strand_id
1 'polypeptide(L)' 'MNQANVYPIGALTQQLQGKKLTEMAELHDAGCVAFSQADIPFENNLALMRSLQYAATFDFPVWLRPRDHGLVAGGVAHDG' A
#
# COMPACT_ATOMS: atom_id res chain seq x y z
N MET A 1 -16.09 -29.65 10.58
CA MET A 1 -16.30 -28.17 10.49
C MET A 1 -15.46 -27.67 9.34
N ASN A 2 -16.08 -27.08 8.31
CA ASN A 2 -15.37 -26.44 7.21
C ASN A 2 -15.25 -24.95 7.54
N GLN A 3 -14.14 -24.55 8.16
CA GLN A 3 -13.89 -23.15 8.53
C GLN A 3 -13.14 -22.43 7.41
N ALA A 4 -13.43 -21.13 7.22
CA ALA A 4 -12.72 -20.30 6.27
C ALA A 4 -11.35 -19.87 6.83
N ASN A 5 -10.32 -19.87 5.98
CA ASN A 5 -9.02 -19.32 6.31
C ASN A 5 -8.99 -17.83 5.94
N VAL A 6 -8.60 -16.97 6.88
CA VAL A 6 -8.49 -15.52 6.67
C VAL A 6 -7.03 -15.12 6.73
N TYR A 7 -6.56 -14.41 5.70
CA TYR A 7 -5.19 -13.91 5.60
C TYR A 7 -5.22 -12.38 5.59
N PRO A 8 -4.70 -11.71 6.63
CA PRO A 8 -4.77 -10.26 6.74
C PRO A 8 -3.77 -9.57 5.81
N ILE A 9 -4.16 -8.38 5.35
CA ILE A 9 -3.30 -7.48 4.57
C ILE A 9 -3.00 -6.25 5.45
N GLY A 10 -1.72 -5.95 5.61
CA GLY A 10 -1.23 -4.81 6.36
C GLY A 10 -1.39 -3.49 5.60
N ALA A 11 -1.41 -2.38 6.32
CA ALA A 11 -1.40 -1.05 5.71
C ALA A 11 0.03 -0.68 5.25
N LEU A 12 0.19 0.06 4.16
CA LEU A 12 1.49 0.64 3.79
C LEU A 12 1.84 1.87 4.66
N THR A 13 0.81 2.60 5.10
CA THR A 13 0.97 3.79 5.96
C THR A 13 0.16 3.68 7.24
N GLN A 14 0.63 4.35 8.29
CA GLN A 14 -0.04 4.41 9.57
C GLN A 14 -1.46 4.93 9.40
N GLN A 15 -2.44 4.16 9.90
CA GLN A 15 -3.87 4.48 9.79
C GLN A 15 -4.32 4.77 8.35
N LEU A 16 -3.59 4.27 7.34
CA LEU A 16 -3.83 4.52 5.92
C LEU A 16 -3.73 5.99 5.51
N GLN A 17 -3.09 6.87 6.29
CA GLN A 17 -3.12 8.32 6.00
C GLN A 17 -2.31 8.78 4.78
N GLY A 18 -1.48 7.91 4.17
CA GLY A 18 -0.65 8.28 3.02
C GLY A 18 0.59 9.12 3.38
N LYS A 19 0.87 9.28 4.67
CA LYS A 19 1.89 10.19 5.23
C LYS A 19 3.15 9.48 5.72
N LYS A 20 2.98 8.56 6.65
CA LYS A 20 4.08 7.87 7.35
C LYS A 20 3.95 6.37 7.14
N LEU A 21 5.05 5.70 6.79
CA LEU A 21 5.09 4.25 6.64
C LEU A 21 4.73 3.57 7.97
N THR A 22 4.05 2.43 7.87
CA THR A 22 3.89 1.56 9.03
C THR A 22 5.13 0.69 9.24
N GLU A 23 5.23 0.08 10.41
CA GLU A 23 6.24 -0.94 10.70
C GLU A 23 5.86 -2.26 10.00
N MET A 24 6.16 -2.38 8.70
CA MET A 24 5.71 -3.52 7.88
C MET A 24 6.31 -4.84 8.36
N ALA A 25 7.56 -4.85 8.84
CA ALA A 25 8.18 -6.07 9.39
C ALA A 25 7.40 -6.60 10.61
N GLU A 26 7.07 -5.74 11.57
CA GLU A 26 6.27 -6.11 12.74
C GLU A 26 4.87 -6.63 12.35
N LEU A 27 4.24 -6.02 11.34
CA LEU A 27 2.94 -6.50 10.84
C LEU A 27 3.04 -7.84 10.12
N HIS A 28 4.14 -8.10 9.42
CA HIS A 28 4.43 -9.41 8.83
C HIS A 28 4.62 -10.47 9.91
N ASP A 29 5.41 -10.17 10.95
CA ASP A 29 5.61 -11.07 12.09
C ASP A 29 4.30 -11.34 12.85
N ALA A 30 3.38 -10.37 12.86
CA ALA A 30 2.03 -10.51 13.40
C ALA A 30 1.06 -11.28 12.48
N GLY A 31 1.47 -11.69 11.27
CA GLY A 31 0.72 -12.55 10.37
C GLY A 31 0.17 -11.90 9.10
N CYS A 32 0.53 -10.65 8.79
CA CYS A 32 0.16 -10.02 7.51
C CYS A 32 0.91 -10.67 6.34
N VAL A 33 0.16 -11.07 5.31
CA VAL A 33 0.72 -11.77 4.14
C VAL A 33 1.06 -10.85 2.97
N ALA A 34 0.57 -9.60 3.01
CA ALA A 34 0.78 -8.58 1.99
C ALA A 34 0.51 -7.19 2.58
N PHE A 35 0.80 -6.13 1.81
CA PHE A 35 0.55 -4.74 2.18
C PHE A 35 -0.26 -3.99 1.12
N SER A 36 -1.09 -3.03 1.54
CA SER A 36 -1.83 -2.15 0.62
C SER A 36 -2.04 -0.75 1.20
N GLN A 37 -2.38 0.20 0.34
CA GLN A 37 -2.69 1.58 0.72
C GLN A 37 -4.19 1.94 0.60
N ALA A 38 -5.06 0.93 0.45
CA ALA A 38 -6.52 1.09 0.40
C ALA A 38 -6.99 2.32 -0.44
N ASP A 39 -7.86 3.16 0.11
CA ASP A 39 -8.56 4.25 -0.58
C ASP A 39 -7.90 5.63 -0.47
N ILE A 40 -6.88 5.79 0.37
CA ILE A 40 -6.25 7.09 0.60
C ILE A 40 -4.91 7.08 -0.16
N PRO A 41 -4.73 7.94 -1.19
CA PRO A 41 -3.50 7.93 -1.95
C PRO A 41 -2.32 8.44 -1.10
N PHE A 42 -1.10 8.14 -1.52
CA PHE A 42 0.06 8.83 -0.97
C PHE A 42 0.03 10.32 -1.30
N GLU A 43 0.59 11.14 -0.41
CA GLU A 43 0.67 12.60 -0.63
C GLU A 43 1.55 12.96 -1.84
N ASN A 44 2.51 12.12 -2.18
CA ASN A 44 3.39 12.28 -3.33
C ASN A 44 4.05 10.96 -3.74
N ASN A 45 4.62 10.95 -4.95
CA ASN A 45 5.26 9.76 -5.52
C ASN A 45 6.54 9.36 -4.80
N LEU A 46 7.22 10.28 -4.11
CA LEU A 46 8.41 9.95 -3.32
C LEU A 46 8.04 9.10 -2.10
N ALA A 47 6.92 9.39 -1.44
CA ALA A 47 6.41 8.59 -0.33
C ALA A 47 6.01 7.17 -0.79
N LEU A 48 5.34 7.07 -1.94
CA LEU A 48 5.05 5.78 -2.58
C LEU A 48 6.33 5.02 -2.95
N MET A 49 7.31 5.67 -3.59
CA MET A 49 8.57 5.04 -3.97
C MET A 49 9.30 4.49 -2.73
N ARG A 50 9.37 5.26 -1.64
CA ARG A 50 9.98 4.84 -0.38
C ARG A 50 9.24 3.65 0.23
N SER A 51 7.90 3.62 0.18
CA SER A 51 7.13 2.47 0.67
C SER A 51 7.44 1.20 -0.11
N LEU A 52 7.55 1.31 -1.44
CA LEU A 52 7.86 0.18 -2.31
C LEU A 52 9.31 -0.31 -2.14
N GLN A 53 10.26 0.61 -1.96
CA GLN A 53 11.66 0.24 -1.66
C GLN A 53 11.80 -0.49 -0.32
N TYR A 54 11.06 -0.06 0.70
CA TYR A 54 11.04 -0.76 1.98
C TYR A 54 10.43 -2.15 1.81
N ALA A 55 9.27 -2.27 1.17
CA ALA A 55 8.65 -3.57 0.91
C ALA A 55 9.57 -4.51 0.11
N ALA A 56 10.25 -4.00 -0.92
CA ALA A 56 11.21 -4.75 -1.73
C ALA A 56 12.43 -5.22 -0.93
N THR A 57 12.83 -4.52 0.13
CA THR A 57 13.96 -4.92 0.99
C THR A 57 13.68 -6.27 1.68
N PHE A 58 12.41 -6.57 1.95
CA PHE A 58 11.96 -7.78 2.63
C PHE A 58 11.16 -8.73 1.72
N ASP A 59 11.11 -8.44 0.42
CA ASP A 59 10.30 -9.18 -0.56
C ASP A 59 8.81 -9.27 -0.20
N PHE A 60 8.27 -8.20 0.40
CA PHE A 60 6.87 -8.15 0.80
C PHE A 60 5.94 -7.91 -0.40
N PRO A 61 4.88 -8.72 -0.59
CA PRO A 61 3.87 -8.48 -1.61
C PRO A 61 3.13 -7.16 -1.35
N VAL A 62 3.00 -6.33 -2.39
CA VAL A 62 2.25 -5.08 -2.32
C VAL A 62 1.10 -5.08 -3.33
N TRP A 63 -0.12 -4.89 -2.83
CA TRP A 63 -1.26 -4.57 -3.68
C TRP A 63 -1.44 -3.06 -3.78
N LEU A 64 -1.17 -2.53 -4.96
CA LEU A 64 -1.34 -1.12 -5.28
C LEU A 64 -2.63 -0.88 -6.07
N ARG A 65 -3.35 0.19 -5.72
CA ARG A 65 -4.29 0.84 -6.66
C ARG A 65 -3.55 1.98 -7.36
N PRO A 66 -3.36 1.94 -8.69
CA PRO A 66 -2.60 2.95 -9.41
C PRO A 66 -3.40 4.25 -9.49
N ARG A 67 -3.23 5.11 -8.48
CA ARG A 67 -3.73 6.48 -8.47
C ARG A 67 -2.57 7.39 -8.11
N ASP A 68 -2.13 8.15 -9.08
CA ASP A 68 -1.10 9.17 -8.89
C ASP A 68 -1.79 10.50 -8.52
N HIS A 69 -1.48 11.04 -7.35
CA HIS A 69 -2.05 12.30 -6.90
C HIS A 69 -1.77 13.47 -7.87
N GLY A 70 -0.62 13.47 -8.55
CA GLY A 70 -0.25 14.48 -9.53
C GLY A 70 -1.00 14.37 -10.86
N LEU A 71 -1.53 13.19 -11.20
CA LEU A 71 -2.30 12.97 -12.42
C LEU A 71 -3.82 13.05 -12.21
N VAL A 72 -4.29 12.85 -10.97
CA VAL A 72 -5.72 12.76 -10.61
C VAL A 72 -6.37 14.14 -10.42
N ALA A 73 -5.63 15.25 -10.55
CA ALA A 73 -6.14 16.62 -10.45
C ALA A 73 -7.05 17.04 -11.63
N GLY A 74 -8.11 16.27 -11.92
CA GLY A 74 -9.10 16.53 -12.96
C GLY A 74 -8.87 15.80 -14.29
N GLY A 75 -7.89 14.90 -14.37
CA GLY A 75 -7.57 14.18 -15.60
C GLY A 75 -8.64 13.18 -16.02
N VAL A 76 -9.46 13.54 -17.02
CA VAL A 76 -10.01 12.56 -17.96
C VAL A 76 -8.84 11.97 -18.73
N ALA A 77 -8.81 10.65 -18.89
CA ALA A 77 -7.85 10.01 -19.79
C ALA A 77 -7.90 10.74 -21.14
N HIS A 78 -6.79 11.37 -21.54
CA HIS A 78 -6.68 11.92 -22.88
C HIS A 78 -6.48 10.76 -23.84
N ASP A 79 -7.35 10.70 -24.86
CA ASP A 79 -7.37 9.70 -25.93
C ASP A 79 -6.03 9.69 -26.68
N GLY A 80 -5.61 8.53 -27.16
CA GLY A 80 -4.40 8.39 -27.97
C GLY A 80 -4.50 9.15 -29.29
#